data_AF-A0A165B219-F1
#
_entry.id   AF-A0A165B219-F1
#
_cell.length_a   1.000
_cell.length_b   1.000
_cell.length_c   1.000
_cell.angle_alpha   90.00
_cell.angle_beta   90.00
_cell.angle_gamma   90.00
#
_symmetry.space_group_name_H-M   'P 1'
#
loop_
_entity.id
_entity.type
_entity.pdbx_description
1 polymer ?
#
loop_
_entity_poly.entity_id
_entity_poly.type
_entity_poly.pdbx_seq_one_letter_code
_entity_poly.pdbx_strand_id
1 'polypeptide(L)' 'MTLQGYVLGLHNHYQGLRLPPQNYIVYNVTRGQGDSYIATVQLLNYTPAAYYVGTGIGQMGAKEAAAYNAGRALRLW' A
#
# COMPACT_ATOMS: atom_id res chain seq x y z
N MET A 1 -4.77 -15.94 -9.58
CA MET A 1 -3.50 -15.20 -9.77
C MET A 1 -3.25 -14.37 -8.54
N THR A 2 -2.19 -14.71 -7.80
CA THR A 2 -1.87 -14.23 -6.47
C THR A 2 -1.31 -12.81 -6.52
N LEU A 3 -2.10 -11.85 -6.02
CA LEU A 3 -1.74 -10.46 -5.73
C LEU A 3 -0.63 -10.42 -4.65
N GLN A 4 0.64 -10.62 -4.98
CA GLN A 4 1.77 -10.61 -4.02
C GLN A 4 3.00 -9.83 -4.52
N GLY A 5 2.79 -8.72 -5.23
CA GLY A 5 3.87 -8.00 -5.91
C GLY A 5 3.87 -6.49 -5.67
N TYR A 6 2.73 -5.89 -5.37
CA TYR A 6 2.61 -4.44 -5.31
C TYR A 6 3.16 -3.88 -4.00
N VAL A 7 2.97 -4.59 -2.88
CA VAL A 7 3.57 -4.18 -1.59
C VAL A 7 5.09 -4.18 -1.70
N LEU A 8 5.67 -5.23 -2.29
CA LEU A 8 7.11 -5.34 -2.50
C LEU A 8 7.62 -4.30 -3.51
N GLY A 9 6.91 -4.09 -4.62
CA GLY A 9 7.26 -3.07 -5.60
C GLY A 9 7.28 -1.67 -5.00
N LEU A 10 6.29 -1.36 -4.17
CA LEU A 10 6.22 -0.08 -3.46
C LEU A 10 7.35 0.04 -2.42
N HIS A 11 7.65 -1.02 -1.68
CA HIS A 11 8.80 -1.06 -0.77
C HIS A 11 10.12 -0.79 -1.50
N ASN A 12 10.36 -1.47 -2.62
CA ASN A 12 11.58 -1.33 -3.42
C ASN A 12 11.72 0.07 -4.02
N HIS A 13 10.62 0.70 -4.45
CA HIS A 13 10.63 2.07 -4.94
C HIS A 13 11.17 3.05 -3.87
N TYR A 14 10.67 2.95 -2.63
CA TYR A 14 11.13 3.81 -1.55
C TYR A 14 12.56 3.50 -1.10
N GLN A 15 12.97 2.22 -1.11
CA GLN A 15 14.38 1.87 -0.91
C GLN A 15 15.29 2.50 -1.98
N GLY A 16 14.86 2.51 -3.24
CA GLY A 16 15.59 3.14 -4.35
C GLY A 16 15.74 4.66 -4.20
N LEU A 17 14.76 5.32 -3.57
CA LEU A 17 14.82 6.75 -3.22
C LEU A 17 15.72 7.05 -2.01
N ARG A 18 16.39 6.04 -1.44
CA ARG A 18 17.15 6.13 -0.17
C ARG A 18 16.30 6.64 1.01
N LEU A 19 14.99 6.47 0.91
CA LEU A 19 14.02 6.81 1.94
C LEU A 19 13.72 5.53 2.73
N PRO A 20 14.09 5.40 4.02
CA PRO A 20 13.78 4.22 4.82
C PRO A 20 12.27 3.91 4.79
N PRO A 21 11.83 2.80 4.17
CA PRO A 21 10.41 2.56 3.86
C PRO A 21 9.50 2.56 5.09
N GLN A 22 10.03 2.13 6.24
CA GLN A 22 9.34 2.10 7.52
C GLN A 22 8.97 3.49 8.06
N ASN A 23 9.70 4.53 7.61
CA ASN A 23 9.44 5.91 8.00
C ASN A 23 8.48 6.62 7.04
N TYR A 24 8.21 6.03 5.87
CA TYR A 24 7.45 6.71 4.81
C TYR A 24 6.22 5.95 4.33
N ILE A 25 6.11 4.65 4.59
CA ILE A 25 4.97 3.84 4.20
C ILE A 25 4.34 3.23 5.46
N VAL A 26 3.14 3.67 5.79
CA VAL A 26 2.35 3.11 6.89
C VAL A 26 1.17 2.36 6.32
N TYR A 27 1.02 1.09 6.69
CA TYR A 27 -0.16 0.29 6.38
C TYR A 27 -1.06 0.20 7.61
N ASN A 28 -2.29 0.69 7.49
CA ASN A 28 -3.35 0.42 8.46
C ASN A 28 -4.33 -0.57 7.83
N VAL A 29 -4.63 -1.68 8.49
CA VAL A 29 -5.58 -2.68 8.00
C VAL A 29 -6.71 -2.83 9.00
N THR A 30 -7.93 -2.63 8.53
CA THR A 30 -9.15 -2.81 9.30
C THR A 30 -9.99 -3.94 8.71
N ARG A 31 -10.74 -4.64 9.57
CA ARG A 31 -11.66 -5.67 9.14
C ARG A 31 -12.85 -5.00 8.46
N GLY A 32 -13.16 -5.46 7.24
CA GLY A 32 -14.36 -5.07 6.50
C GLY A 32 -15.53 -6.00 6.83
N GLN A 33 -16.43 -6.18 5.86
CA GLN A 33 -17.58 -7.07 5.99
C GLN A 33 -17.20 -8.51 5.59
N GLY A 34 -17.58 -9.50 6.41
CA GLY A 34 -17.26 -10.91 6.16
C GLY A 34 -15.75 -11.20 6.21
N ASP A 35 -15.24 -11.76 5.11
CA ASP A 35 -13.80 -12.08 4.92
C ASP A 35 -13.00 -10.95 4.26
N SER A 36 -13.65 -9.81 4.01
CA SER A 36 -12.99 -8.64 3.42
C SER A 36 -12.24 -7.84 4.49
N TYR A 37 -11.13 -7.25 4.06
CA TYR A 37 -10.34 -6.29 4.82
C TYR A 37 -10.15 -5.04 3.98
N ILE A 38 -9.99 -3.92 4.67
CA ILE A 38 -9.68 -2.62 4.07
C ILE A 38 -8.28 -2.26 4.55
N ALA A 39 -7.37 -1.98 3.63
CA ALA A 39 -6.05 -1.47 3.95
C ALA A 39 -5.91 -0.05 3.45
N THR A 40 -5.25 0.78 4.23
CA THR A 40 -4.87 2.15 3.88
C THR A 40 -3.35 2.24 3.91
N VAL A 41 -2.77 2.62 2.79
CA VAL A 41 -1.37 3.02 2.66
C VAL A 41 -1.28 4.52 2.87
N GLN A 42 -0.41 4.95 3.78
CA GLN A 42 -0.07 6.35 3.99
C GLN A 42 1.38 6.56 3.53
N LEU A 43 1.57 7.51 2.61
CA LEU A 43 2.86 7.93 2.09
C LEU A 43 3.25 9.25 2.76
N LEU A 44 4.16 9.18 3.73
CA LEU A 44 4.55 10.31 4.58
C LEU A 44 5.58 11.25 3.92
N ASN A 45 6.06 10.92 2.71
CA ASN A 45 6.96 11.76 1.92
C ASN A 45 6.22 12.89 1.14
N TYR A 46 4.91 13.02 1.30
CA TYR A 46 4.08 14.07 0.69
C TYR A 46 3.56 15.04 1.77
N THR A 47 3.35 16.30 1.38
CA THR A 47 2.74 17.33 2.26
C THR A 47 1.49 17.91 1.58
N PRO A 48 0.27 17.61 2.07
CA PRO A 48 -0.06 16.65 3.13
C PRO A 48 0.25 15.20 2.71
N ALA A 49 0.33 14.29 3.68
CA ALA A 49 0.59 12.88 3.41
C ALA A 49 -0.46 12.31 2.44
N ALA A 50 -0.02 11.46 1.52
CA ALA A 50 -0.93 10.86 0.54
C ALA A 50 -1.49 9.55 1.10
N TYR A 51 -2.80 9.33 0.91
CA TYR A 51 -3.50 8.15 1.42
C TYR A 51 -4.14 7.38 0.28
N TYR A 52 -3.91 6.06 0.25
CA TYR A 52 -4.47 5.17 -0.76
C TYR A 52 -5.13 3.98 -0.08
N VAL A 53 -6.38 3.72 -0.45
CA VAL A 53 -7.20 2.67 0.16
C VAL A 53 -7.35 1.52 -0.82
N GLY A 54 -7.33 0.30 -0.31
CA GLY A 54 -7.62 -0.91 -1.06
C GLY A 54 -8.43 -1.90 -0.25
N THR A 55 -9.29 -2.64 -0.93
CA THR A 55 -10.13 -3.67 -0.32
C THR A 55 -9.79 -5.01 -0.95
N GLY A 56 -9.72 -6.06 -0.14
CA GLY A 56 -9.45 -7.40 -0.61
C GLY A 56 -9.86 -8.47 0.39
N ILE A 57 -9.90 -9.72 -0.07
CA ILE A 57 -10.14 -10.87 0.80
C ILE A 57 -8.86 -11.14 1.59
N GLY A 58 -8.98 -11.19 2.91
CA GLY A 58 -7.84 -11.31 3.82
C GLY A 58 -6.97 -10.05 3.90
N GLN A 59 -6.18 -9.94 4.96
CA GLN A 59 -5.34 -8.77 5.23
C GLN A 59 -4.32 -8.49 4.12
N MET A 60 -3.71 -9.55 3.57
CA MET A 60 -2.71 -9.42 2.51
C MET A 60 -3.34 -8.91 1.21
N GLY A 61 -4.52 -9.42 0.83
CA GLY A 61 -5.22 -8.96 -0.37
C GLY A 61 -5.60 -7.48 -0.29
N ALA A 62 -6.03 -7.02 0.88
CA ALA A 62 -6.31 -5.60 1.12
C ALA A 62 -5.05 -4.74 1.00
N LYS A 63 -3.93 -5.15 1.63
CA LYS A 63 -2.64 -4.44 1.54
C LYS A 63 -2.16 -4.31 0.10
N GLU A 64 -2.31 -5.36 -0.69
CA GLU A 64 -1.89 -5.39 -2.09
C GLU A 64 -2.76 -4.48 -2.97
N ALA A 65 -4.06 -4.45 -2.74
CA ALA A 65 -4.95 -3.49 -3.40
C ALA A 65 -4.57 -2.04 -3.05
N ALA A 66 -4.24 -1.77 -1.79
CA ALA A 66 -3.84 -0.43 -1.35
C ALA A 66 -2.48 -0.02 -1.95
N ALA A 67 -1.52 -0.96 -2.00
CA ALA A 67 -0.23 -0.75 -2.62
C ALA A 67 -0.34 -0.58 -4.14
N TYR A 68 -1.23 -1.31 -4.81
CA TYR A 68 -1.54 -1.14 -6.23
C TYR A 68 -1.98 0.30 -6.54
N ASN A 69 -2.94 0.80 -5.76
CA ASN A 69 -3.48 2.15 -5.93
C ASN A 69 -2.41 3.22 -5.67
N ALA A 70 -1.59 3.03 -4.63
CA ALA A 70 -0.48 3.92 -4.35
C ALA A 70 0.56 3.93 -5.48
N GLY A 71 0.99 2.76 -5.97
CA GLY A 71 1.97 2.71 -7.06
C GLY A 71 1.45 3.24 -8.40
N ARG A 72 0.15 3.09 -8.68
CA ARG A 72 -0.50 3.72 -9.84
C ARG A 72 -0.46 5.25 -9.74
N ALA A 73 -0.67 5.82 -8.55
CA ALA A 73 -0.55 7.26 -8.34
C ALA A 73 0.90 7.75 -8.45
N LEU A 74 1.86 6.92 -8.06
CA LEU A 74 3.31 7.15 -8.22
C LEU A 74 3.81 6.87 -9.65
N ARG A 75 2.94 6.46 -10.58
CA ARG A 75 3.29 6.07 -11.97
C ARG A 75 4.35 4.97 -12.05
N LEU A 76 4.30 4.01 -11.12
CA LEU A 76 5.15 2.82 -11.14
C LEU A 76 4.64 1.76 -12.14
N TRP A 77 3.36 1.85 -12.50
CA TRP A 77 2.65 1.08 -13.53
C TRP A 77 1.38 1.81 -13.96
#